data_AF-I6TH88-F1
#
_entry.id   AF-I6TH88-F1
#
_cell.length_a   1.000
_cell.length_b   1.000
_cell.length_c   1.000
_cell.angle_alpha   90.00
_cell.angle_beta   90.00
_cell.angle_gamma   90.00
#
_symmetry.space_group_name_H-M   'P 1'
#
loop_
_entity.id
_entity.type
_entity.pdbx_description
1 polymer ?
#
loop_
_entity_poly.entity_id
_entity_poly.type
_entity_poly.pdbx_seq_one_letter_code
_entity_poly.pdbx_strand_id
1 'polypeptide(L)'
;LAILLTKAREHSVALVGPAAEELFDPVPEQDLFEALRETLKLWNSQPDWAGDERNVVLTLSRIWYSAVTGKIAPKDVAADWAMERLPAQYQPVI
;
A
#
# COMPACT_ATOMS: atom_id res chain seq x y z
N LEU A 1 -2.67 11.20 -4.27
CA LEU A 1 -2.91 10.43 -5.53
C LEU A 1 -1.75 9.52 -5.94
N ALA A 2 -0.51 9.78 -5.51
CA ALA A 2 0.69 9.05 -5.93
C ALA A 2 0.54 7.51 -5.97
N ILE A 3 0.01 6.91 -4.89
CA ILE A 3 -0.23 5.46 -4.79
C ILE A 3 -1.21 4.96 -5.86
N LEU A 4 -2.32 5.68 -6.09
CA LEU A 4 -3.34 5.28 -7.07
C LEU A 4 -2.83 5.40 -8.51
N LEU A 5 -2.12 6.48 -8.83
CA LEU A 5 -1.54 6.68 -10.17
C LEU A 5 -0.45 5.64 -10.46
N THR A 6 0.41 5.34 -9.50
CA THR A 6 1.42 4.28 -9.63
C THR A 6 0.75 2.94 -9.94
N LYS A 7 -0.24 2.54 -9.12
CA LYS A 7 -0.97 1.28 -9.34
C LYS A 7 -1.74 1.27 -10.66
N ALA A 8 -2.35 2.39 -11.05
CA ALA A 8 -3.10 2.48 -12.30
C ALA A 8 -2.18 2.33 -13.52
N ARG A 9 -0.99 2.93 -13.50
CA ARG A 9 -0.01 2.77 -14.59
C ARG A 9 0.52 1.34 -14.68
N GLU A 10 0.79 0.68 -13.55
CA GLU A 10 1.36 -0.67 -13.54
C GLU A 10 0.32 -1.77 -13.81
N HIS A 11 -0.90 -1.61 -13.28
CA HIS A 11 -1.90 -2.68 -13.18
C HIS A 11 -3.32 -2.14 -13.38
N SER A 12 -3.64 -1.68 -14.59
CA SER A 12 -5.02 -1.34 -14.98
C SER A 12 -5.38 -1.83 -16.38
N VAL A 13 -6.67 -1.74 -16.71
CA VAL A 13 -7.23 -1.98 -18.03
C VAL A 13 -8.08 -0.77 -18.40
N ALA A 14 -7.79 -0.14 -19.53
CA ALA A 14 -8.61 0.95 -20.05
C ALA A 14 -9.93 0.37 -20.62
N LEU A 15 -11.05 0.73 -20.01
CA LEU A 15 -12.37 0.34 -20.52
C LEU A 15 -12.78 1.20 -21.72
N VAL A 16 -12.34 2.46 -21.74
CA VAL A 16 -12.54 3.43 -22.83
C VAL A 16 -11.30 4.33 -22.90
N GLY A 17 -10.82 4.63 -24.10
CA GLY A 17 -9.68 5.51 -24.31
C GLY A 17 -8.31 4.83 -24.13
N PRO A 18 -7.22 5.62 -24.08
CA PRO A 18 -5.84 5.11 -23.99
C PRO A 18 -5.51 4.54 -22.61
N ALA A 19 -4.42 3.75 -22.55
CA ALA A 19 -3.94 3.15 -21.31
C ALA A 19 -3.46 4.21 -20.30
N ALA A 20 -3.47 3.88 -19.01
CA ALA A 20 -3.08 4.82 -17.95
C ALA A 20 -1.63 5.31 -18.09
N GLU A 21 -0.72 4.48 -18.60
CA GLU A 21 0.68 4.84 -18.82
C GLU A 21 0.91 5.82 -19.97
N GLU A 22 -0.05 5.96 -20.89
CA GLU A 22 -0.04 6.93 -21.98
C GLU A 22 -0.63 8.28 -21.56
N LEU A 23 -1.54 8.29 -20.57
CA LEU A 23 -2.21 9.48 -20.07
C LEU A 23 -1.47 10.17 -18.92
N PHE A 24 -0.79 9.38 -18.09
CA PHE A 24 -0.15 9.87 -16.88
C PHE A 24 1.34 9.61 -16.91
N ASP A 25 2.11 10.65 -16.61
CA ASP A 25 3.54 10.52 -16.38
C ASP A 25 3.84 9.60 -15.19
N PRO A 26 5.00 8.91 -15.17
CA PRO A 26 5.45 8.18 -14.01
C PRO A 26 5.49 9.06 -12.76
N VAL A 27 4.96 8.54 -11.65
CA VAL A 27 5.03 9.20 -10.35
C VAL A 27 6.48 9.14 -9.86
N PRO A 28 7.10 10.26 -9.44
CA PRO A 28 8.40 10.23 -8.81
C PRO A 28 8.39 9.35 -7.56
N GLU A 29 9.44 8.54 -7.38
CA GLU A 29 9.55 7.60 -6.26
C GLU A 29 9.42 8.32 -4.90
N GLN A 30 9.97 9.53 -4.78
CA GLN A 30 9.85 10.36 -3.57
C GLN A 30 8.39 10.70 -3.23
N ASP A 31 7.57 11.02 -4.23
CA ASP A 31 6.15 11.32 -4.03
C ASP A 31 5.35 10.08 -3.61
N LEU A 32 5.75 8.90 -4.09
CA LEU A 32 5.17 7.64 -3.65
C LEU A 32 5.50 7.38 -2.18
N PHE A 33 6.77 7.50 -1.78
CA PHE A 33 7.16 7.32 -0.37
C PHE A 33 6.53 8.36 0.55
N GLU A 34 6.43 9.62 0.11
CA GLU A 34 5.74 10.67 0.86
C GLU A 34 4.27 10.29 1.07
N ALA A 35 3.58 9.84 0.01
CA ALA A 35 2.18 9.41 0.13
C ALA A 35 2.01 8.19 1.07
N LEU A 36 2.94 7.23 1.05
CA LEU A 36 2.94 6.10 1.99
C LEU A 36 3.11 6.60 3.44
N ARG A 37 4.04 7.54 3.67
CA ARG A 37 4.28 8.14 4.98
C ARG A 37 3.07 8.91 5.49
N GLU A 38 2.42 9.71 4.65
CA GLU A 38 1.20 10.44 5.03
C GLU A 38 0.04 9.49 5.33
N THR A 39 -0.04 8.34 4.65
CA THR A 39 -1.06 7.31 4.95
C THR A 39 -0.87 6.71 6.35
N LEU A 40 0.37 6.54 6.82
CA LEU A 40 0.64 6.05 8.17
C LEU A 40 0.11 6.99 9.27
N LYS A 41 0.01 8.30 8.99
CA LYS A 41 -0.52 9.29 9.93
C LYS A 41 -2.03 9.24 10.09
N LEU A 42 -2.74 8.36 9.36
CA LEU A 42 -4.19 8.21 9.51
C LEU A 42 -4.58 7.45 10.78
N TRP A 43 -3.68 6.64 11.34
CA TRP A 43 -3.97 5.73 12.45
C TRP A 43 -3.06 6.04 13.64
N ASN A 44 -3.51 6.93 14.52
CA ASN A 44 -2.74 7.37 15.70
C ASN A 44 -3.37 6.91 17.02
N SER A 45 -4.64 6.51 17.00
CA SER A 45 -5.41 6.16 18.19
C SER A 45 -6.48 5.10 17.88
N GLN A 46 -6.94 4.40 18.92
CA GLN A 46 -7.96 3.34 18.77
C GLN A 46 -9.20 3.75 17.96
N PRO A 47 -9.78 4.95 18.13
CA PRO A 47 -10.89 5.40 17.30
C PRO A 47 -10.61 5.43 15.79
N ASP A 48 -9.35 5.59 15.37
CA ASP A 48 -8.98 5.71 13.96
C ASP A 48 -9.08 4.38 13.19
N TRP A 49 -8.97 3.24 13.90
CA TRP A 49 -9.01 1.89 13.31
C TRP A 49 -10.13 1.00 13.85
N ALA A 50 -10.92 1.50 14.82
CA ALA A 50 -12.04 0.76 15.40
C ALA A 50 -13.07 0.41 14.32
N GLY A 51 -13.34 -0.88 14.13
CA GLY A 51 -14.24 -1.39 13.10
C GLY A 51 -13.62 -1.57 11.71
N ASP A 52 -12.34 -1.26 11.53
CA ASP A 52 -11.59 -1.50 10.28
C ASP A 52 -10.22 -2.18 10.52
N GLU A 53 -10.03 -2.80 11.68
CA GLU A 53 -8.74 -3.28 12.21
C GLU A 53 -8.00 -4.15 11.19
N ARG A 54 -8.70 -5.11 10.58
CA ARG A 54 -8.14 -6.00 9.57
C ARG A 54 -7.61 -5.23 8.36
N ASN A 55 -8.37 -4.26 7.85
CA ASN A 55 -7.93 -3.50 6.67
C ASN A 55 -6.77 -2.57 7.02
N VAL A 56 -6.74 -2.01 8.23
CA VAL A 56 -5.61 -1.23 8.73
C VAL A 56 -4.35 -2.10 8.76
N VAL A 57 -4.40 -3.27 9.38
CA VAL A 57 -3.24 -4.19 9.46
C VAL A 57 -2.75 -4.60 8.07
N LEU A 58 -3.65 -4.97 7.16
CA LEU A 58 -3.28 -5.34 5.79
C LEU A 58 -2.72 -4.15 5.00
N THR A 59 -3.20 -2.93 5.28
CA THR A 59 -2.65 -1.72 4.64
C THR A 59 -1.28 -1.37 5.19
N LEU A 60 -1.06 -1.48 6.50
CA LEU A 60 0.26 -1.32 7.12
C LEU A 60 1.26 -2.34 6.56
N SER A 61 0.85 -3.59 6.37
CA SER A 61 1.68 -4.63 5.75
C SER A 61 2.08 -4.26 4.33
N ARG A 62 1.14 -3.73 3.53
CA ARG A 62 1.43 -3.24 2.17
C ARG A 62 2.33 -2.01 2.16
N ILE A 63 2.14 -1.08 3.09
CA ILE A 63 3.01 0.09 3.22
C ILE A 63 4.44 -0.35 3.53
N TRP A 64 4.61 -1.29 4.46
CA TRP A 64 5.93 -1.81 4.80
C TRP A 64 6.59 -2.54 3.63
N TYR A 65 5.84 -3.40 2.94
CA TYR A 65 6.32 -4.07 1.72
C TYR A 65 6.77 -3.06 0.65
N SER A 66 5.94 -2.06 0.35
CA SER A 66 6.26 -1.02 -0.63
C SER A 66 7.45 -0.18 -0.20
N ALA A 67 7.56 0.13 1.09
CA ALA A 67 8.67 0.90 1.65
C ALA A 67 10.02 0.20 1.46
N VAL A 68 10.04 -1.13 1.56
CA VAL A 68 11.27 -1.95 1.45
C VAL A 68 11.59 -2.32 0.00
N THR A 69 10.58 -2.58 -0.82
CA THR A 69 10.78 -3.18 -2.16
C THR A 69 10.60 -2.20 -3.31
N GLY A 70 10.02 -1.03 -3.07
CA GLY A 70 9.60 -0.08 -4.11
C GLY A 70 8.42 -0.56 -4.96
N LYS A 71 7.79 -1.70 -4.62
CA LYS A 71 6.72 -2.32 -5.41
C LYS A 71 5.40 -2.29 -4.67
N ILE A 72 4.29 -2.18 -5.40
CA ILE A 72 2.95 -2.33 -4.83
C ILE A 72 2.51 -3.80 -4.94
N ALA A 73 2.14 -4.42 -3.82
CA ALA A 73 1.64 -5.80 -3.80
C ALA A 73 0.13 -5.89 -3.44
N PRO A 74 -0.52 -7.02 -3.79
CA PRO A 74 -1.78 -7.47 -3.19
C PRO A 74 -1.73 -7.62 -1.66
N LYS A 75 -2.89 -7.71 -1.01
CA LYS A 75 -2.99 -7.77 0.47
C LYS A 75 -2.40 -9.07 1.05
N ASP A 76 -2.73 -10.19 0.44
CA ASP A 76 -2.23 -11.53 0.79
C ASP A 76 -0.70 -11.62 0.65
N VAL A 77 -0.17 -11.20 -0.50
CA VAL A 77 1.29 -11.21 -0.75
C VAL A 77 2.05 -10.36 0.27
N ALA A 78 1.54 -9.17 0.61
CA ALA A 78 2.17 -8.31 1.60
C ALA A 78 2.04 -8.86 3.03
N ALA A 79 0.92 -9.52 3.35
CA ALA A 79 0.70 -10.16 4.64
C ALA A 79 1.65 -11.33 4.86
N ASP A 80 1.76 -12.24 3.88
CA ASP A 80 2.69 -13.38 3.92
C ASP A 80 4.14 -12.90 4.08
N TRP A 81 4.52 -11.89 3.29
CA TRP A 81 5.84 -11.27 3.40
C TRP A 81 6.10 -10.64 4.79
N ALA A 82 5.10 -10.02 5.40
CA ALA A 82 5.22 -9.44 6.73
C ALA A 82 5.30 -10.52 7.83
N MET A 83 4.52 -11.59 7.73
CA MET A 83 4.54 -12.69 8.71
C MET A 83 5.93 -13.32 8.86
N GLU A 84 6.65 -13.52 7.75
CA GLU A 84 8.02 -14.04 7.75
C GLU A 84 9.03 -13.15 8.50
N ARG A 85 8.71 -11.86 8.71
CA ARG A 85 9.63 -10.83 9.20
C ARG A 85 9.22 -10.27 10.56
N LEU A 86 7.98 -10.46 10.98
CA LEU A 86 7.49 -10.01 12.27
C LEU A 86 7.99 -10.90 13.41
N PRO A 87 8.33 -10.32 14.57
CA PRO A 87 8.45 -11.07 15.81
C PRO A 87 7.19 -11.90 16.07
N ALA A 88 7.34 -13.10 16.62
CA ALA A 88 6.26 -14.06 16.84
C ALA A 88 5.05 -13.47 17.60
N GLN A 89 5.27 -12.49 18.48
CA GLN A 89 4.19 -11.83 19.23
C GLN A 89 3.24 -11.00 18.37
N TYR A 90 3.66 -10.55 17.17
CA TYR A 90 2.85 -9.72 16.27
C TYR A 90 2.27 -10.49 15.09
N GLN A 91 2.76 -11.70 14.81
CA GLN A 91 2.24 -12.54 13.73
C GLN A 91 0.73 -12.85 13.85
N PRO A 92 0.15 -13.08 15.05
CA PRO A 92 -1.29 -13.37 15.17
C PRO A 92 -2.23 -12.23 14.79
N VAL A 93 -1.70 -11.02 14.56
CA VAL A 93 -2.48 -9.84 14.19
C VAL A 93 -2.65 -9.72 12.68
N ILE A 94 -1.79 -10.37 11.88
CA ILE A 94 -1.85 -10.41 10.41
C ILE A 94 -2.95 -11.35 9.94
#